data_AF-A0A2V6E477-F1
#
_entry.id   AF-A0A2V6E477-F1
#
_cell.length_a   1.000
_cell.length_b   1.000
_cell.length_c   1.000
_cell.angle_alpha   90.00
_cell.angle_beta   90.00
_cell.angle_gamma   90.00
#
_symmetry.space_group_name_H-M   'P 1'
#
loop_
_entity.id
_entity.type
_entity.pdbx_description
1 polymer ?
#
loop_
_entity_poly.entity_id
_entity_poly.type
_entity_poly.pdbx_seq_one_letter_code
_entity_poly.pdbx_strand_id
1 'polypeptide(L)'
;MLKDFLEGKPLRHPLHPMLVHFPIGLFILSFLLDLASLAFPSIPSLVRDAFYAMLLGIVTALIAAVPGLVDYTDIRGDHPAKRTATAHLTLNLVVVALYGINLGVRSSMLENPRISLAPLILSLVGVALLSVSGYLGGRLVYDEGISVGRHKRRTQTPENTLYLSVANLVQKETADAIFVPVAEAERLPEKETLRVEIDGQVIAIAKLEGNFYAFQEFCTHRFGPLSEGSFEEFSVRCPWHNSCFDVRTGKVTQGPAKVDLKTFKVEVRDGKICVALPRVSPLS
;
A
#
# COMPACT_ATOMS: atom_id res chain seq x y z
N MET A 1 -0.19 -23.52 3.08
CA MET A 1 1.27 -23.59 3.28
C MET A 1 2.05 -23.01 2.10
N LEU A 2 2.11 -23.65 0.92
CA LEU A 2 2.88 -23.12 -0.21
C LEU A 2 2.31 -21.80 -0.76
N LYS A 3 0.98 -21.73 -0.95
CA LYS A 3 0.29 -20.50 -1.39
C LYS A 3 0.55 -19.34 -0.42
N ASP A 4 0.39 -19.58 0.88
CA ASP A 4 0.65 -18.58 1.91
C ASP A 4 2.10 -18.09 1.92
N PHE A 5 3.06 -18.99 1.67
CA PHE A 5 4.47 -18.64 1.52
C PHE A 5 4.70 -17.74 0.31
N LEU A 6 4.13 -18.07 -0.85
CA LEU A 6 4.26 -17.29 -2.09
C LEU A 6 3.57 -15.91 -2.01
N GLU A 7 2.49 -15.80 -1.25
CA GLU A 7 1.90 -14.51 -0.89
C GLU A 7 2.76 -13.71 0.10
N GLY A 8 3.76 -14.34 0.71
CA GLY A 8 4.66 -13.72 1.69
C GLY A 8 4.08 -13.63 3.11
N LYS A 9 2.99 -14.34 3.42
CA LYS A 9 2.38 -14.36 4.77
C LYS A 9 3.36 -14.74 5.90
N PRO A 10 4.25 -15.74 5.74
CA PRO A 10 5.24 -16.07 6.77
C PRO A 10 6.27 -14.95 7.02
N LEU A 11 6.60 -14.19 5.98
CA LEU A 11 7.56 -13.09 6.03
C LEU A 11 6.92 -11.75 6.41
N ARG A 12 5.59 -11.69 6.48
CA ARG A 12 4.79 -10.47 6.70
C ARG A 12 5.03 -9.37 5.65
N HIS A 13 5.58 -9.73 4.50
CA HIS A 13 5.90 -8.81 3.41
C HIS A 13 5.50 -9.44 2.07
N PRO A 14 4.93 -8.68 1.12
CA PRO A 14 4.50 -9.23 -0.16
C PRO A 14 5.71 -9.59 -1.01
N LEU A 15 5.78 -10.84 -1.46
CA LEU A 15 6.95 -11.37 -2.17
C LEU A 15 7.06 -10.83 -3.60
N HIS A 16 5.94 -10.70 -4.33
CA HIS A 16 6.00 -10.25 -5.72
C HIS A 16 6.55 -8.81 -5.85
N PRO A 17 6.02 -7.78 -5.14
CA PRO A 17 6.59 -6.43 -5.19
C PRO A 17 8.05 -6.35 -4.74
N MET A 18 8.51 -7.25 -3.86
CA MET A 18 9.91 -7.32 -3.46
C MET A 18 10.80 -7.87 -4.59
N LEU A 19 10.35 -8.94 -5.25
CA LEU A 19 11.15 -9.66 -6.24
C LEU A 19 11.24 -8.95 -7.59
N VAL A 20 10.26 -8.11 -7.96
CA VAL A 20 10.26 -7.41 -9.26
C VAL A 20 11.41 -6.42 -9.44
N HIS A 21 12.06 -5.97 -8.36
CA HIS A 21 13.20 -5.05 -8.46
C HIS A 21 14.42 -5.68 -9.17
N PHE A 22 14.65 -6.98 -8.97
CA PHE A 22 15.76 -7.70 -9.59
C PHE A 22 15.67 -7.71 -11.12
N PRO A 23 14.59 -8.22 -11.76
CA PRO A 23 14.48 -8.22 -13.21
C PRO A 23 14.45 -6.80 -13.80
N ILE A 24 13.79 -5.83 -13.14
CA ILE A 24 13.77 -4.45 -13.61
C ILE A 24 15.18 -3.88 -13.70
N GLY A 25 15.95 -3.99 -12.62
CA GLY A 25 17.33 -3.50 -12.57
C GLY A 25 18.23 -4.20 -13.59
N LEU A 26 18.10 -5.51 -13.74
CA LEU A 26 18.93 -6.31 -14.63
C LEU A 26 18.64 -6.07 -16.12
N PHE A 27 17.38 -5.89 -16.50
CA PHE A 27 17.02 -5.54 -17.89
C PHE A 27 17.48 -4.13 -18.27
N ILE A 28 17.34 -3.16 -17.36
CA ILE A 28 17.85 -1.81 -17.59
C ILE A 28 19.38 -1.83 -17.67
N LEU A 29 20.05 -2.53 -16.75
CA LEU A 29 21.51 -2.67 -16.74
C LEU A 29 22.01 -3.29 -18.05
N SER A 30 21.35 -4.36 -18.55
CA SER A 30 21.69 -4.97 -19.83
C SER A 30 21.66 -3.97 -20.97
N PHE A 31 20.62 -3.14 -21.06
CA PHE A 31 20.53 -2.11 -22.09
C PHE A 31 21.58 -1.00 -21.92
N LEU A 32 21.85 -0.58 -20.69
CA LEU A 32 22.89 0.42 -20.41
C LEU A 32 24.30 -0.09 -20.79
N LEU A 33 24.59 -1.36 -20.55
CA LEU A 33 25.85 -1.98 -20.96
C LEU A 33 25.98 -2.04 -22.49
N ASP A 34 24.88 -2.25 -23.21
CA ASP A 34 24.86 -2.19 -24.67
C ASP A 34 25.17 -0.78 -25.18
N LEU A 35 24.57 0.25 -24.59
CA LEU A 35 24.88 1.65 -24.92
C LEU A 35 26.33 2.00 -24.56
N ALA A 36 26.82 1.52 -23.42
CA ALA A 36 28.21 1.70 -23.02
C ALA A 36 29.17 1.03 -24.02
N SER A 37 28.82 -0.12 -24.58
CA SER A 37 29.65 -0.80 -25.60
C SER A 37 29.83 0.03 -26.88
N LEU A 38 28.85 0.88 -27.20
CA LEU A 38 28.94 1.82 -28.34
C LEU A 38 29.86 3.01 -28.02
N ALA A 39 29.80 3.51 -26.79
CA ALA A 39 30.62 4.65 -26.33
C ALA A 39 32.08 4.24 -26.03
N PHE A 40 32.30 2.99 -25.61
CA PHE A 40 33.60 2.45 -25.22
C PHE A 40 33.93 1.16 -26.00
N PRO A 41 34.17 1.23 -27.33
CA PRO A 41 34.48 0.05 -28.15
C PRO A 41 35.76 -0.68 -27.73
N SER A 42 36.62 -0.05 -26.93
CA SER A 42 37.85 -0.63 -26.37
C SER A 42 37.62 -1.58 -25.19
N ILE A 43 36.37 -1.74 -24.72
CA ILE A 43 36.01 -2.64 -23.62
C ILE A 43 35.08 -3.75 -24.16
N PRO A 44 35.64 -4.85 -24.71
CA PRO A 44 34.86 -5.88 -25.39
C PRO A 44 33.93 -6.67 -24.46
N SER A 45 34.18 -6.66 -23.14
CA SER A 45 33.37 -7.41 -22.18
C SER A 45 31.94 -6.88 -22.06
N LEU A 46 31.69 -5.59 -22.36
CA LEU A 46 30.40 -4.94 -22.13
C LEU A 46 29.23 -5.64 -22.82
N VAL A 47 29.42 -6.12 -24.06
CA VAL A 47 28.39 -6.87 -24.81
C VAL A 47 28.07 -8.21 -24.12
N ARG A 48 29.11 -8.89 -23.62
CA ARG A 48 28.97 -10.16 -22.88
C ARG A 48 28.36 -9.95 -21.50
N ASP A 49 28.75 -8.88 -20.81
CA ASP A 49 28.20 -8.52 -19.50
C ASP A 49 26.72 -8.16 -19.63
N ALA A 50 26.33 -7.45 -20.71
CA ALA A 50 24.94 -7.19 -21.05
C ALA A 50 24.14 -8.47 -21.29
N PHE A 51 24.73 -9.48 -21.93
CA PHE A 51 24.10 -10.79 -22.13
C PHE A 51 23.83 -11.50 -20.79
N TYR A 52 24.80 -11.54 -19.87
CA TYR A 52 24.61 -12.20 -18.58
C TYR A 52 23.62 -11.44 -17.68
N ALA A 53 23.65 -10.11 -17.69
CA ALA A 53 22.65 -9.29 -17.01
C ALA A 53 21.23 -9.61 -17.52
N MET A 54 21.06 -9.73 -18.85
CA MET A 54 19.79 -10.10 -19.48
C MET A 54 19.33 -11.51 -19.06
N LEU A 55 20.23 -12.49 -19.11
CA LEU A 55 19.93 -13.87 -18.70
C LEU A 55 19.46 -13.91 -17.23
N LEU A 56 20.19 -13.26 -16.32
CA LEU A 56 19.80 -13.19 -14.91
C LEU A 56 18.49 -12.43 -14.72
N GLY A 57 18.25 -11.40 -15.54
CA GLY A 57 16.97 -10.69 -15.60
C GLY A 57 15.81 -11.60 -15.95
N ILE A 58 15.95 -12.47 -16.96
CA ILE A 58 14.93 -13.46 -17.33
C ILE A 58 14.69 -14.44 -16.17
N VAL A 59 15.75 -15.00 -15.58
CA VAL A 59 15.65 -15.95 -14.47
C VAL A 59 14.90 -15.33 -13.29
N THR A 60 15.28 -14.12 -12.88
CA THR A 60 14.63 -13.43 -11.75
C THR A 60 13.21 -12.97 -12.09
N ALA A 61 12.91 -12.63 -13.35
CA ALA A 61 11.55 -12.35 -13.80
C ALA A 61 10.63 -13.57 -13.69
N LEU A 62 11.11 -14.76 -14.09
CA LEU A 62 10.36 -16.00 -13.96
C LEU A 62 10.12 -16.36 -12.49
N ILE A 63 11.10 -16.14 -11.61
CA ILE A 63 10.93 -16.31 -10.15
C ILE A 63 9.88 -15.34 -9.62
N ALA A 64 9.91 -14.05 -10.02
CA ALA A 64 8.94 -13.05 -9.59
C ALA A 64 7.53 -13.30 -10.15
N ALA A 65 7.40 -13.95 -11.32
CA ALA A 65 6.12 -14.26 -11.94
C ALA A 65 5.30 -15.28 -11.13
N VAL A 66 5.96 -16.18 -10.38
CA VAL A 66 5.28 -17.19 -9.55
C VAL A 66 4.39 -16.55 -8.47
N PRO A 67 4.91 -15.71 -7.54
CA PRO A 67 4.06 -15.03 -6.57
C PRO A 67 3.09 -14.04 -7.25
N GLY A 68 3.49 -13.39 -8.35
CA GLY A 68 2.60 -12.49 -9.11
C GLY A 68 1.39 -13.19 -9.72
N LEU A 69 1.52 -14.47 -10.11
CA LEU A 69 0.39 -15.27 -10.58
C LEU A 69 -0.55 -15.63 -9.43
N VAL A 70 0.00 -15.97 -8.25
CA VAL A 70 -0.80 -16.20 -7.04
C VAL A 70 -1.62 -14.96 -6.71
N ASP A 71 -0.95 -13.81 -6.66
CA ASP A 71 -1.57 -12.50 -6.45
C ASP A 71 -2.70 -12.22 -7.45
N TYR A 72 -2.47 -12.51 -8.74
CA TYR A 72 -3.47 -12.35 -9.79
C TYR A 72 -4.71 -13.23 -9.57
N THR A 73 -4.54 -14.47 -9.08
CA THR A 73 -5.68 -15.38 -8.84
C THR A 73 -6.58 -14.92 -7.69
N ASP A 74 -6.04 -14.18 -6.73
CA ASP A 74 -6.81 -13.67 -5.57
C ASP A 74 -7.65 -12.42 -5.90
N ILE A 75 -7.36 -11.76 -7.04
CA ILE A 75 -8.19 -10.66 -7.53
C ILE A 75 -9.51 -11.22 -8.07
N ARG A 76 -10.63 -10.82 -7.46
CA ARG A 76 -11.97 -11.15 -7.95
C ARG A 76 -12.18 -10.67 -9.39
N GLY A 77 -12.90 -11.45 -10.18
CA GLY A 77 -13.13 -11.15 -11.60
C GLY A 77 -13.91 -9.85 -11.86
N ASP A 78 -14.76 -9.43 -10.92
CA ASP A 78 -15.57 -8.21 -10.99
C ASP A 78 -14.85 -6.95 -10.49
N HIS A 79 -13.63 -7.10 -9.94
CA HIS A 79 -12.87 -5.96 -9.41
C HIS A 79 -12.27 -5.12 -10.55
N PRO A 80 -12.35 -3.77 -10.51
CA PRO A 80 -11.79 -2.90 -11.55
C PRO A 80 -10.29 -3.12 -11.79
N ALA A 81 -9.54 -3.44 -10.73
CA ALA A 81 -8.12 -3.77 -10.82
C ALA A 81 -7.82 -5.03 -11.67
N LYS A 82 -8.78 -5.93 -11.91
CA LYS A 82 -8.54 -7.17 -12.67
C LYS A 82 -8.06 -6.88 -14.09
N ARG A 83 -8.66 -5.89 -14.77
CA ARG A 83 -8.25 -5.47 -16.11
C ARG A 83 -6.82 -4.95 -16.14
N THR A 84 -6.47 -4.10 -15.17
CA THR A 84 -5.11 -3.57 -15.03
C THR A 84 -4.11 -4.68 -14.73
N ALA A 85 -4.48 -5.64 -13.88
CA ALA A 85 -3.65 -6.79 -13.54
C ALA A 85 -3.42 -7.72 -14.75
N THR A 86 -4.45 -7.99 -15.55
CA THR A 86 -4.30 -8.76 -16.79
C THR A 86 -3.39 -8.03 -17.78
N ALA A 87 -3.59 -6.71 -17.97
CA ALA A 87 -2.73 -5.92 -18.86
C ALA A 87 -1.26 -5.94 -18.40
N HIS A 88 -1.01 -5.76 -17.10
CA HIS A 88 0.32 -5.85 -16.50
C HIS A 88 0.94 -7.25 -16.71
N LEU A 89 0.21 -8.32 -16.42
CA LEU A 89 0.65 -9.70 -16.65
C LEU A 89 1.03 -9.93 -18.12
N THR A 90 0.14 -9.56 -19.05
CA THR A 90 0.37 -9.74 -20.49
C THR A 90 1.60 -8.95 -20.95
N LEU A 91 1.75 -7.69 -20.52
CA LEU A 91 2.93 -6.89 -20.87
C LEU A 91 4.22 -7.52 -20.37
N ASN A 92 4.26 -8.05 -19.14
CA ASN A 92 5.46 -8.70 -18.62
C ASN A 92 5.78 -10.02 -19.36
N LEU A 93 4.78 -10.79 -19.77
CA LEU A 93 5.00 -11.98 -20.61
C LEU A 93 5.59 -11.60 -21.97
N VAL A 94 5.12 -10.50 -22.58
CA VAL A 94 5.69 -9.95 -23.83
C VAL A 94 7.13 -9.50 -23.60
N VAL A 95 7.42 -8.80 -22.50
CA VAL A 95 8.78 -8.37 -22.14
C VAL A 95 9.71 -9.57 -21.98
N VAL A 96 9.32 -10.60 -21.22
CA VAL A 96 10.13 -11.81 -21.03
C VAL A 96 10.35 -12.55 -22.35
N ALA A 97 9.33 -12.67 -23.20
CA ALA A 97 9.47 -13.28 -24.52
C ALA A 97 10.41 -12.48 -25.43
N LEU A 98 10.30 -11.14 -25.44
CA LEU A 98 11.17 -10.25 -26.20
C LEU A 98 12.63 -10.39 -25.76
N TYR A 99 12.90 -10.39 -24.46
CA TYR A 99 14.25 -10.62 -23.93
C TYR A 99 14.74 -12.05 -24.18
N GLY A 100 13.87 -13.05 -24.19
CA GLY A 100 14.23 -14.42 -24.57
C GLY A 100 14.65 -14.53 -26.04
N ILE A 101 13.91 -13.87 -26.95
CA ILE A 101 14.28 -13.77 -28.38
C ILE A 101 15.62 -13.02 -28.51
N ASN A 102 15.77 -11.90 -27.80
CA ASN A 102 17.01 -11.12 -27.80
C ASN A 102 18.20 -11.96 -27.32
N LEU A 103 18.03 -12.70 -26.22
CA LEU A 103 19.02 -13.63 -25.70
C LEU A 103 19.41 -14.70 -26.73
N GLY A 104 18.43 -15.27 -27.45
CA GLY A 104 18.68 -16.26 -28.51
C GLY A 104 19.41 -15.69 -29.72
N VAL A 105 19.10 -14.45 -30.13
CA VAL A 105 19.85 -13.75 -31.19
C VAL A 105 21.30 -13.51 -30.75
N ARG A 106 21.50 -13.20 -29.47
CA ARG A 106 22.83 -12.90 -28.92
C ARG A 106 23.64 -14.16 -28.62
N SER A 107 23.03 -15.31 -28.35
CA SER A 107 23.76 -16.54 -28.03
C SER A 107 24.66 -17.04 -29.15
N SER A 108 24.31 -16.74 -30.41
CA SER A 108 25.16 -17.04 -31.58
C SER A 108 26.22 -15.97 -31.86
N MET A 109 26.22 -14.87 -31.09
CA MET A 109 27.07 -13.68 -31.29
C MET A 109 27.89 -13.34 -30.04
N LEU A 110 28.05 -14.27 -29.10
CA LEU A 110 28.73 -14.03 -27.81
C LEU A 110 30.19 -13.59 -27.95
N GLU A 111 30.85 -14.00 -29.03
CA GLU A 111 32.26 -13.63 -29.32
C GLU A 111 32.37 -12.30 -30.09
N ASN A 112 31.25 -11.74 -30.57
CA ASN A 112 31.28 -10.50 -31.31
C ASN A 112 31.50 -9.31 -30.36
N PRO A 113 32.56 -8.51 -30.56
CA PRO A 113 32.87 -7.37 -29.69
C PRO A 113 31.94 -6.17 -29.93
N ARG A 114 31.03 -6.25 -30.91
CA ARG A 114 30.14 -5.16 -31.31
C ARG A 114 28.69 -5.62 -31.29
N ILE A 115 27.85 -4.81 -30.65
CA ILE A 115 26.41 -5.03 -30.64
C ILE A 115 25.80 -4.68 -32.01
N SER A 116 24.95 -5.56 -32.52
CA SER A 116 24.18 -5.31 -33.74
C SER A 116 22.95 -4.47 -33.44
N LEU A 117 22.43 -3.77 -34.46
CA LEU A 117 21.27 -2.88 -34.30
C LEU A 117 20.00 -3.63 -33.85
N ALA A 118 19.79 -4.86 -34.31
CA ALA A 118 18.58 -5.63 -33.98
C ALA A 118 18.44 -5.95 -32.46
N PRO A 119 19.43 -6.56 -31.78
CA PRO A 119 19.42 -6.70 -30.31
C PRO A 119 19.22 -5.39 -29.55
N LEU A 120 19.80 -4.29 -30.05
CA LEU A 120 19.68 -2.98 -29.42
C LEU A 120 18.23 -2.44 -29.50
N ILE A 121 17.58 -2.57 -30.66
CA ILE A 121 16.17 -2.20 -30.85
C ILE A 121 15.27 -3.06 -29.95
N LEU A 122 15.52 -4.37 -29.89
CA LEU A 122 14.78 -5.28 -29.00
C LEU A 122 14.93 -4.86 -27.53
N SER A 123 16.13 -4.53 -27.07
CA SER A 123 16.35 -4.02 -25.70
C SER A 123 15.62 -2.69 -25.46
N LEU A 124 15.66 -1.75 -26.41
CA LEU A 124 14.96 -0.46 -26.30
C LEU A 124 13.45 -0.63 -26.17
N VAL A 125 12.85 -1.46 -27.06
CA VAL A 125 11.42 -1.79 -27.00
C VAL A 125 11.09 -2.49 -25.68
N GLY A 126 11.96 -3.39 -25.22
CA GLY A 126 11.83 -4.08 -23.94
C GLY A 126 11.79 -3.13 -22.75
N VAL A 127 12.73 -2.18 -22.68
CA VAL A 127 12.78 -1.15 -21.63
C VAL A 127 11.55 -0.24 -21.67
N ALA A 128 11.08 0.13 -22.87
CA ALA A 128 9.87 0.94 -23.01
C ALA A 128 8.62 0.20 -22.50
N LEU A 129 8.43 -1.06 -22.90
CA LEU A 129 7.32 -1.91 -22.43
C LEU A 129 7.43 -2.19 -20.92
N LEU A 130 8.63 -2.44 -20.41
CA LEU A 130 8.91 -2.62 -18.99
C LEU A 130 8.52 -1.37 -18.18
N SER A 131 8.78 -0.17 -18.72
CA SER A 131 8.41 1.10 -18.08
C SER A 131 6.89 1.27 -17.98
N VAL A 132 6.17 0.96 -19.07
CA VAL A 132 4.69 0.97 -19.09
C VAL A 132 4.15 -0.07 -18.10
N SER A 133 4.70 -1.28 -18.11
CA SER A 133 4.32 -2.35 -17.19
C SER A 133 4.57 -1.96 -15.73
N GLY A 134 5.72 -1.33 -15.44
CA GLY A 134 6.09 -0.83 -14.12
C GLY A 134 5.13 0.24 -13.60
N TYR A 135 4.67 1.14 -14.46
CA TYR A 135 3.62 2.10 -14.11
C TYR A 135 2.30 1.40 -13.73
N LEU A 136 1.86 0.40 -14.51
CA LEU A 136 0.67 -0.38 -14.17
C LEU A 136 0.83 -1.16 -12.87
N GLY A 137 2.00 -1.75 -12.63
CA GLY A 137 2.35 -2.43 -11.38
C GLY A 137 2.29 -1.47 -10.18
N GLY A 138 2.83 -0.27 -10.35
CA GLY A 138 2.71 0.81 -9.36
C GLY A 138 1.27 1.16 -9.05
N ARG A 139 0.41 1.35 -10.05
CA ARG A 139 -1.02 1.61 -9.83
C ARG A 139 -1.73 0.47 -9.10
N LEU A 140 -1.43 -0.78 -9.45
CA LEU A 140 -1.99 -1.95 -8.77
C LEU A 140 -1.63 -1.96 -7.28
N VAL A 141 -0.40 -1.58 -6.93
CA VAL A 141 0.08 -1.54 -5.54
C VAL A 141 -0.42 -0.30 -4.80
N TYR A 142 -0.25 0.90 -5.36
CA TYR A 142 -0.48 2.16 -4.66
C TYR A 142 -1.92 2.67 -4.74
N ASP A 143 -2.62 2.46 -5.87
CA ASP A 143 -4.00 2.94 -6.05
C ASP A 143 -5.01 1.86 -5.65
N GLU A 144 -4.77 0.62 -6.09
CA GLU A 144 -5.71 -0.50 -5.93
C GLU A 144 -5.41 -1.38 -4.71
N GLY A 145 -4.20 -1.30 -4.15
CA GLY A 145 -3.79 -2.07 -2.97
C GLY A 145 -3.76 -3.58 -3.19
N ILE A 146 -3.49 -4.04 -4.41
CA ILE A 146 -3.31 -5.46 -4.74
C ILE A 146 -2.00 -5.96 -4.11
N SER A 147 -2.03 -7.12 -3.46
CA SER A 147 -0.92 -7.81 -2.76
C SER A 147 -0.31 -7.11 -1.55
N VAL A 148 -0.38 -5.78 -1.48
CA VAL A 148 -0.06 -5.01 -0.27
C VAL A 148 -1.27 -4.86 0.66
N GLY A 149 -2.46 -5.23 0.16
CA GLY A 149 -3.74 -4.98 0.79
C GLY A 149 -4.04 -3.48 0.90
N ARG A 150 -5.12 -3.00 0.27
CA ARG A 150 -5.98 -2.07 1.04
C ARG A 150 -6.32 -2.87 2.29
N HIS A 151 -5.82 -2.45 3.46
CA HIS A 151 -6.00 -3.15 4.72
C HIS A 151 -7.49 -3.45 4.95
N LYS A 152 -7.94 -4.61 4.45
CA LYS A 152 -9.33 -5.10 4.57
C LYS A 152 -9.58 -5.64 5.97
N ARG A 153 -8.49 -5.93 6.67
CA ARG A 153 -8.47 -5.92 8.13
C ARG A 153 -8.14 -4.50 8.56
N ARG A 154 -9.11 -3.87 9.23
CA ARG A 154 -8.79 -3.03 10.39
C ARG A 154 -7.63 -3.70 11.10
N THR A 155 -6.57 -2.97 11.42
CA THR A 155 -5.65 -3.38 12.49
C THR A 155 -6.54 -3.98 13.59
N GLN A 156 -6.29 -5.25 13.97
CA GLN A 156 -7.16 -5.95 14.93
C GLN A 156 -7.46 -4.97 16.05
N THR A 157 -8.74 -4.71 16.30
CA THR A 157 -9.14 -3.84 17.41
C THR A 157 -8.52 -4.47 18.67
N PRO A 158 -7.60 -3.78 19.36
CA PRO A 158 -6.95 -4.29 20.57
C PRO A 158 -8.03 -4.72 21.57
N GLU A 159 -7.69 -5.70 22.42
CA GLU A 159 -8.65 -6.35 23.33
C GLU A 159 -9.46 -5.36 24.18
N ASN A 160 -8.94 -4.16 24.42
CA ASN A 160 -9.56 -3.10 25.22
C ASN A 160 -10.53 -2.19 24.45
N THR A 161 -10.93 -2.54 23.22
CA THR A 161 -11.88 -1.74 22.45
C THR A 161 -13.29 -1.87 23.03
N LEU A 162 -13.94 -0.74 23.33
CA LEU A 162 -15.34 -0.75 23.79
C LEU A 162 -16.30 -0.87 22.59
N TYR A 163 -17.19 -1.85 22.61
CA TYR A 163 -18.20 -2.07 21.57
C TYR A 163 -19.56 -1.54 22.02
N LEU A 164 -20.11 -0.61 21.25
CA LEU A 164 -21.35 0.09 21.56
C LEU A 164 -22.29 0.05 20.35
N SER A 165 -23.59 0.09 20.61
CA SER A 165 -24.61 0.22 19.56
C SER A 165 -25.61 1.30 19.93
N VAL A 166 -25.99 2.11 18.95
CA VAL A 166 -26.96 3.19 19.11
C VAL A 166 -28.38 2.62 19.30
N ALA A 167 -28.64 1.39 18.84
CA ALA A 167 -29.93 0.72 18.98
C ALA A 167 -30.39 0.55 20.44
N ASN A 168 -29.44 0.53 21.39
CA ASN A 168 -29.72 0.34 22.81
C ASN A 168 -29.93 1.66 23.58
N LEU A 169 -29.84 2.82 22.92
CA LEU A 169 -30.06 4.11 23.57
C LEU A 169 -31.54 4.49 23.55
N VAL A 170 -32.13 4.65 24.74
CA VAL A 170 -33.51 5.11 24.91
C VAL A 170 -33.63 6.53 24.32
N GLN A 171 -34.34 6.64 23.21
CA GLN A 171 -34.51 7.87 22.45
C GLN A 171 -35.24 8.94 23.29
N LYS A 172 -34.47 9.88 23.82
CA LYS A 172 -34.95 11.21 24.19
C LYS A 172 -34.00 12.22 23.56
N GLU A 173 -34.28 12.61 22.32
CA GLU A 173 -34.13 13.99 21.82
C GLU A 173 -34.33 14.08 20.30
N THR A 174 -34.83 15.23 19.89
CA THR A 174 -35.24 15.65 18.53
C THR A 174 -34.08 16.25 17.72
N ALA A 175 -32.83 15.91 18.03
CA ALA A 175 -31.64 16.53 17.45
C ALA A 175 -31.05 15.72 16.27
N ASP A 176 -30.35 16.42 15.36
CA ASP A 176 -29.69 15.86 14.17
C ASP A 176 -28.52 14.91 14.47
N ALA A 177 -28.10 14.81 15.73
CA ALA A 177 -27.02 13.95 16.19
C ALA A 177 -27.41 13.17 17.45
N ILE A 178 -26.94 11.92 17.56
CA ILE A 178 -27.12 11.07 18.72
C ILE A 178 -25.82 11.06 19.52
N PHE A 179 -25.90 11.42 20.79
CA PHE A 179 -24.77 11.37 21.72
C PHE A 179 -24.71 9.99 22.38
N VAL A 180 -23.66 9.24 22.06
CA VAL A 180 -23.45 7.89 22.56
C VAL A 180 -22.52 7.96 23.77
N PRO A 181 -22.98 7.57 24.98
CA PRO A 181 -22.11 7.50 26.15
C PRO A 181 -21.09 6.38 25.98
N VAL A 182 -19.83 6.70 26.25
CA VAL A 182 -18.69 5.84 25.91
C VAL A 182 -17.99 5.29 27.14
N ALA A 183 -17.54 6.16 28.05
CA ALA A 183 -16.85 5.80 29.29
C ALA A 183 -16.96 6.95 30.30
N GLU A 184 -16.70 6.67 31.58
CA GLU A 184 -16.54 7.71 32.60
C GLU A 184 -15.35 8.61 32.26
N ALA A 185 -15.51 9.93 32.34
CA ALA A 185 -14.48 10.91 31.99
C ALA A 185 -13.21 10.77 32.85
N GLU A 186 -13.35 10.29 34.08
CA GLU A 186 -12.24 10.04 35.00
C GLU A 186 -11.39 8.83 34.62
N ARG A 187 -11.93 7.90 33.82
CA ARG A 187 -11.22 6.68 33.41
C ARG A 187 -10.22 6.89 32.28
N LEU A 188 -10.23 8.07 31.64
CA LEU A 188 -9.26 8.42 30.61
C LEU A 188 -8.26 9.45 31.16
N PRO A 189 -7.03 9.04 31.49
CA PRO A 189 -5.98 9.93 31.94
C PRO A 189 -5.54 10.93 30.87
N GLU A 190 -4.86 11.98 31.31
CA GLU A 190 -4.28 13.01 30.44
C GLU A 190 -3.20 12.41 29.51
N LYS A 191 -3.18 12.81 28.24
CA LYS A 191 -2.31 12.28 27.17
C LYS A 191 -2.47 10.79 26.85
N GLU A 192 -3.54 10.17 27.35
CA GLU A 192 -3.91 8.81 26.97
C GLU A 192 -5.04 8.80 25.95
N THR A 193 -5.30 7.62 25.39
CA THR A 193 -6.36 7.39 24.43
C THR A 193 -7.29 6.26 24.85
N LEU A 194 -8.55 6.37 24.44
CA LEU A 194 -9.58 5.35 24.53
C LEU A 194 -10.06 5.02 23.12
N ARG A 195 -10.16 3.74 22.78
CA ARG A 195 -10.65 3.28 21.48
C ARG A 195 -12.02 2.66 21.60
N VAL A 196 -12.95 3.08 20.76
CA VAL A 196 -14.34 2.59 20.77
C VAL A 196 -14.82 2.25 19.37
N GLU A 197 -15.70 1.27 19.28
CA GLU A 197 -16.42 0.92 18.06
C GLU A 197 -17.92 1.13 18.29
N ILE A 198 -18.53 2.03 17.53
CA ILE A 198 -19.96 2.33 17.60
C ILE A 198 -20.59 1.99 16.25
N ASP A 199 -21.47 0.98 16.21
CA ASP A 199 -22.14 0.51 14.99
C ASP A 199 -21.19 0.36 13.77
N GLY A 200 -20.00 -0.20 14.01
CA GLY A 200 -19.00 -0.38 12.96
C GLY A 200 -18.17 0.85 12.65
N GLN A 201 -18.21 1.93 13.44
CA GLN A 201 -17.28 3.07 13.31
C GLN A 201 -16.26 3.02 14.45
N VAL A 202 -14.97 2.82 14.13
CA VAL A 202 -13.89 2.81 15.13
C VAL A 202 -13.34 4.22 15.31
N ILE A 203 -13.34 4.69 16.55
CA ILE A 203 -13.05 6.05 16.98
C ILE A 203 -11.99 6.00 18.07
N ALA A 204 -10.95 6.82 17.92
CA ALA A 204 -10.01 7.15 18.98
C ALA A 204 -10.50 8.40 19.71
N ILE A 205 -10.45 8.37 21.05
CA ILE A 205 -10.74 9.50 21.93
C ILE A 205 -9.46 9.78 22.71
N ALA A 206 -8.91 10.98 22.58
CA ALA A 206 -7.74 11.41 23.34
C ALA A 206 -8.14 12.47 24.37
N LYS A 207 -7.47 12.48 25.53
CA LYS A 207 -7.58 13.57 26.49
C LYS A 207 -6.32 14.44 26.43
N LEU A 208 -6.48 15.71 26.05
CA LEU A 208 -5.39 16.68 25.88
C LEU A 208 -5.80 18.02 26.46
N GLU A 209 -4.93 18.58 27.29
CA GLU A 209 -5.16 19.80 28.07
C GLU A 209 -6.51 19.80 28.80
N GLY A 210 -6.86 18.66 29.42
CA GLY A 210 -8.12 18.50 30.15
C GLY A 210 -9.38 18.37 29.28
N ASN A 211 -9.25 18.44 27.95
CA ASN A 211 -10.36 18.33 26.99
C ASN A 211 -10.32 17.00 26.23
N PHE A 212 -11.48 16.57 25.72
CA PHE A 212 -11.61 15.32 24.97
C PHE A 212 -11.77 15.57 23.47
N TYR A 213 -11.02 14.83 22.66
CA TYR A 213 -11.05 14.92 21.20
C TYR A 213 -11.30 13.55 20.60
N ALA A 214 -12.31 13.43 19.75
CA ALA A 214 -12.63 12.18 19.06
C ALA A 214 -12.38 12.30 17.56
N PHE A 215 -11.68 11.30 17.01
CA PHE A 215 -11.31 11.21 15.61
C PHE A 215 -11.31 9.75 15.15
N GLN A 216 -11.38 9.52 13.84
CA GLN A 216 -11.33 8.16 13.31
C GLN A 216 -10.04 7.46 13.75
N GLU A 217 -10.12 6.18 14.11
CA GLU A 217 -8.97 5.42 14.61
C GLU A 217 -7.85 5.27 13.57
N PHE A 218 -8.24 5.00 12.33
CA PHE A 218 -7.28 4.57 11.32
C PHE A 218 -6.78 5.75 10.49
N CYS A 219 -5.46 5.90 10.47
CA CYS A 219 -4.75 6.89 9.65
C CYS A 219 -5.13 6.77 8.17
N THR A 220 -5.41 7.90 7.52
CA THR A 220 -5.85 7.96 6.11
C THR A 220 -4.78 7.55 5.10
N HIS A 221 -3.51 7.45 5.50
CA HIS A 221 -2.43 6.97 4.62
C HIS A 221 -2.49 5.46 4.41
N ARG A 222 -2.38 4.68 5.50
CA ARG A 222 -2.27 3.21 5.46
C ARG A 222 -2.99 2.51 6.61
N PHE A 223 -3.99 3.13 7.22
CA PHE A 223 -4.78 2.58 8.33
C PHE A 223 -3.98 2.27 9.61
N GLY A 224 -2.88 2.99 9.85
CA GLY A 224 -2.18 2.88 11.12
C GLY A 224 -3.06 3.29 12.31
N PRO A 225 -2.93 2.62 13.47
CA PRO A 225 -3.75 2.87 14.65
C PRO A 225 -3.32 4.19 15.31
N LEU A 226 -4.15 5.24 15.20
CA LEU A 226 -3.81 6.55 15.74
C LEU A 226 -3.91 6.58 17.27
N SER A 227 -4.69 5.70 17.90
CA SER A 227 -4.72 5.66 19.38
C SER A 227 -3.42 5.10 19.98
N GLU A 228 -2.61 4.38 19.19
CA GLU A 228 -1.26 3.93 19.55
C GLU A 228 -0.17 4.94 19.12
N GLY A 229 -0.58 6.08 18.56
CA GLY A 229 0.30 7.16 18.18
C GLY A 229 0.84 7.95 19.36
N SER A 230 1.82 8.81 19.08
CA SER A 230 2.30 9.79 20.04
C SER A 230 1.63 11.14 19.82
N PHE A 231 1.55 11.94 20.87
CA PHE A 231 0.96 13.29 20.83
C PHE A 231 2.03 14.34 21.06
N GLU A 232 1.98 15.38 20.25
CA GLU A 232 2.70 16.64 20.43
C GLU A 232 1.65 17.76 20.39
N GLU A 233 1.39 18.38 21.55
CA GLU A 233 0.25 19.28 21.75
C GLU A 233 -1.07 18.64 21.29
N PHE A 234 -1.73 19.20 20.27
CA PHE A 234 -2.96 18.71 19.64
C PHE A 234 -2.72 17.89 18.38
N SER A 235 -1.47 17.52 18.08
CA SER A 235 -1.12 16.76 16.90
C SER A 235 -0.86 15.30 17.25
N VAL A 236 -1.63 14.38 16.67
CA VAL A 236 -1.37 12.94 16.76
C VAL A 236 -0.43 12.50 15.65
N ARG A 237 0.67 11.83 15.99
CA ARG A 237 1.62 11.22 15.05
C ARG A 237 1.34 9.73 14.92
N CYS A 238 0.99 9.30 13.71
CA CYS A 238 0.77 7.90 13.39
C CYS A 238 2.05 7.09 13.59
N PRO A 239 2.02 5.96 14.33
CA PRO A 239 3.21 5.20 14.70
C PRO A 239 3.85 4.46 13.52
N TRP A 240 3.18 4.38 12.36
CA TRP A 240 3.68 3.62 11.21
C TRP A 240 4.59 4.44 10.30
N HIS A 241 4.05 5.52 9.72
CA HIS A 241 4.76 6.31 8.71
C HIS A 241 4.81 7.80 9.08
N ASN A 242 4.59 8.13 10.37
CA ASN A 242 4.75 9.47 10.94
C ASN A 242 3.84 10.56 10.37
N SER A 243 2.74 10.20 9.70
CA SER A 243 1.71 11.18 9.33
C SER A 243 1.14 11.83 10.59
N CYS A 244 0.99 13.15 10.55
CA CYS A 244 0.48 13.93 11.67
C CYS A 244 -0.85 14.57 11.32
N PHE A 245 -1.73 14.67 12.32
CA PHE A 245 -3.04 15.26 12.19
C PHE A 245 -3.36 16.12 13.41
N ASP A 246 -3.93 17.29 13.20
CA ASP A 246 -4.51 18.09 14.28
C ASP A 246 -5.82 17.43 14.72
N VAL A 247 -5.92 16.97 15.97
CA VAL A 247 -7.08 16.19 16.44
C VAL A 247 -8.35 17.02 16.65
N ARG A 248 -8.24 18.34 16.67
CA ARG A 248 -9.37 19.27 16.83
C ARG A 248 -10.11 19.43 15.51
N THR A 249 -9.35 19.48 14.43
CA THR A 249 -9.86 19.77 13.08
C THR A 249 -9.84 18.58 12.13
N GLY A 250 -9.03 17.56 12.44
CA GLY A 250 -8.75 16.41 11.59
C GLY A 250 -7.70 16.68 10.49
N LYS A 251 -7.25 17.92 10.32
CA LYS A 251 -6.39 18.32 9.21
C LYS A 251 -5.05 17.60 9.23
N VAL A 252 -4.60 17.14 8.07
CA VAL A 252 -3.23 16.65 7.90
C VAL A 252 -2.26 17.82 8.12
N THR A 253 -1.36 17.67 9.09
CA THR A 253 -0.29 18.63 9.36
C THR A 253 1.06 18.14 8.83
N GLN A 254 1.23 16.82 8.68
CA GLN A 254 2.44 16.22 8.11
C GLN A 254 2.09 14.94 7.32
N GLY A 255 2.63 14.83 6.10
CA GLY A 255 2.48 13.64 5.25
C GLY A 255 3.19 12.39 5.81
N PRO A 256 3.07 11.22 5.15
CA PRO A 256 2.59 10.99 3.79
C PRO A 256 1.06 10.97 3.57
N ALA A 257 0.24 11.05 4.63
CA ALA A 257 -1.20 11.23 4.48
C ALA A 257 -1.53 12.49 3.64
N LYS A 258 -2.63 12.43 2.88
CA LYS A 258 -3.13 13.54 2.05
C LYS A 258 -4.61 13.84 2.25
N VAL A 259 -5.28 13.04 3.08
CA VAL A 259 -6.72 13.13 3.34
C VAL A 259 -6.88 13.39 4.83
N ASP A 260 -7.68 14.39 5.17
CA ASP A 260 -7.96 14.75 6.56
C ASP A 260 -8.74 13.64 7.29
N LEU A 261 -8.61 13.58 8.61
CA LEU A 261 -9.38 12.69 9.46
C LEU A 261 -10.82 13.19 9.60
N LYS A 262 -11.76 12.25 9.68
CA LYS A 262 -13.07 12.53 10.29
C LYS A 262 -12.89 12.77 11.79
N THR A 263 -13.37 13.92 12.28
CA THR A 263 -13.52 14.22 13.70
C THR A 263 -14.98 14.05 14.14
N PHE A 264 -15.17 13.88 15.45
CA PHE A 264 -16.46 13.72 16.07
C PHE A 264 -16.60 14.70 17.22
N LYS A 265 -17.79 15.28 17.38
CA LYS A 265 -18.08 16.14 18.52
C LYS A 265 -18.10 15.30 19.80
N VAL A 266 -17.45 15.79 20.84
CA VAL A 266 -17.41 15.16 22.16
C VAL A 266 -18.01 16.12 23.19
N GLU A 267 -18.82 15.59 24.09
CA GLU A 267 -19.36 16.30 25.25
C GLU A 267 -19.24 15.42 26.49
N VAL A 268 -19.09 16.02 27.67
CA VAL A 268 -19.22 15.31 28.94
C VAL A 268 -20.64 15.51 29.47
N ARG A 269 -21.39 14.42 29.65
CA ARG A 269 -22.75 14.43 30.19
C ARG A 269 -22.83 13.46 31.36
N ASP A 270 -23.31 13.91 32.51
CA ASP A 270 -23.42 13.10 33.73
C ASP A 270 -22.12 12.35 34.08
N GLY A 271 -20.97 13.01 33.94
CA GLY A 271 -19.65 12.43 34.20
C GLY A 271 -19.10 11.52 33.09
N LYS A 272 -19.85 11.26 32.02
CA LYS A 272 -19.46 10.37 30.92
C LYS A 272 -19.04 11.13 29.67
N ILE A 273 -18.02 10.61 29.00
CA ILE A 273 -17.63 11.01 27.65
C ILE A 273 -18.72 10.54 26.69
N CYS A 274 -19.30 11.47 25.93
CA CYS A 274 -20.33 11.20 24.94
C CYS A 274 -19.85 11.64 23.55
N VAL A 275 -19.91 10.75 22.57
CA VAL A 275 -19.51 11.03 21.18
C VAL A 275 -20.76 11.23 20.33
N ALA A 276 -20.82 12.33 19.59
CA ALA A 276 -21.93 12.63 18.68
C ALA A 276 -21.74 11.89 17.35
N LEU A 277 -22.76 11.12 16.96
CA LEU A 277 -22.87 10.52 15.64
C LEU A 277 -24.03 11.18 14.87
N PRO A 278 -23.87 11.45 13.57
CA PRO A 278 -24.97 11.93 12.75
C PRO A 278 -26.09 10.87 12.73
N ARG A 279 -27.35 11.33 12.77
CA ARG A 279 -28.49 10.43 12.55
C ARG A 279 -28.40 9.87 11.13
N VAL A 280 -28.15 8.57 11.02
CA VAL A 280 -28.29 7.88 9.72
C VAL A 280 -29.76 7.55 9.57
N SER A 281 -30.48 8.29 8.72
CA SER A 281 -31.82 7.86 8.28
C SER A 281 -31.69 6.47 7.67
N PRO A 282 -32.57 5.51 7.99
CA PRO A 282 -32.62 4.26 7.23
C PRO A 282 -32.75 4.62 5.76
N LEU A 283 -31.82 4.14 4.93
CA LEU A 283 -31.85 4.32 3.48
C LEU A 283 -33.27 4.01 2.99
N SER A 284 -33.95 5.03 2.46
CA SER A 284 -35.25 4.93 1.78
C SER A 284 -35.12 4.14 0.49
#